data_AF-A0A350RH34-F1
#
_entry.id   AF-A0A350RH34-F1
#
_cell.length_a   1.000
_cell.length_b   1.000
_cell.length_c   1.000
_cell.angle_alpha   90.00
_cell.angle_beta   90.00
_cell.angle_gamma   90.00
#
_symmetry.space_group_name_H-M   'P 1'
#
loop_
_entity.id
_entity.type
_entity.pdbx_description
1 polymer ?
#
loop_
_entity_poly.entity_id
_entity_poly.type
_entity_poly.pdbx_seq_one_letter_code
_entity_poly.pdbx_strand_id
1 'polypeptide(L)' 'WLVASDGGIFSFGDAQFHGSTGAMTLNKPITSAVQTRLGYDLVAEDGGVFNFNSPFLGSGASSVSNGRVVDAASRVSQW' A
#
# COMPACT_ATOMS: atom_id res chain seq x y z
N TRP A 1 5.85 -5.76 -8.66
CA TRP A 1 4.79 -6.65 -8.13
C TRP A 1 3.48 -6.34 -8.87
N LEU A 2 2.55 -7.29 -8.96
CA LEU A 2 1.14 -7.03 -9.25
C LEU A 2 0.38 -6.99 -7.93
N VAL A 3 -0.54 -6.03 -7.79
CA VAL A 3 -1.33 -5.81 -6.58
C VAL A 3 -2.79 -6.01 -6.91
N ALA A 4 -3.47 -6.86 -6.15
CA ALA A 4 -4.92 -7.06 -6.24
C ALA A 4 -5.66 -6.12 -5.28
N SER A 5 -6.92 -5.84 -5.57
CA SER A 5 -7.75 -4.92 -4.75
C SER A 5 -8.06 -5.46 -3.36
N ASP A 6 -7.99 -6.77 -3.16
CA ASP A 6 -8.03 -7.44 -1.86
C ASP A 6 -6.69 -7.33 -1.08
N GLY A 7 -5.68 -6.73 -1.73
CA GLY A 7 -4.35 -6.54 -1.18
C GLY A 7 -3.44 -7.76 -1.23
N GLY A 8 -3.79 -8.74 -2.07
CA GLY A 8 -2.86 -9.78 -2.53
C GLY A 8 -1.69 -9.18 -3.32
N ILE A 9 -0.49 -9.71 -3.08
CA ILE A 9 0.74 -9.30 -3.78
C ILE A 9 1.33 -10.48 -4.52
N PHE A 10 1.58 -10.28 -5.81
CA PHE A 10 2.17 -11.28 -6.69
C PHE A 10 3.51 -10.74 -7.19
N SER A 11 4.58 -11.37 -6.73
CA SER A 11 5.95 -11.06 -7.12
C SER A 11 6.33 -11.75 -8.44
N PHE A 12 7.04 -11.03 -9.30
CA PHE A 12 7.54 -11.53 -10.58
C PHE A 12 8.98 -11.07 -10.77
N GLY A 13 9.77 -11.84 -11.51
CA GLY A 13 11.18 -11.54 -11.74
C GLY A 13 11.98 -11.51 -10.45
N ASP A 14 12.71 -10.41 -10.22
CA ASP A 14 13.53 -10.15 -9.04
C ASP A 14 12.80 -9.40 -7.92
N ALA A 15 11.50 -9.09 -8.08
CA ALA A 15 10.73 -8.38 -7.08
C ALA A 15 10.57 -9.22 -5.80
N GLN A 16 11.17 -8.76 -4.70
CA GLN A 16 11.08 -9.44 -3.40
C GLN A 16 9.65 -9.38 -2.81
N PHE A 17 9.24 -10.46 -2.15
CA PHE A 17 7.98 -10.53 -1.42
C PHE A 17 8.22 -10.23 0.07
N HIS A 18 7.57 -9.19 0.59
CA HIS A 18 7.70 -8.74 1.97
C HIS A 18 6.42 -8.94 2.80
N GLY A 19 5.33 -9.39 2.18
CA GLY A 19 4.05 -9.68 2.82
C GLY A 19 2.86 -9.31 1.93
N SER A 20 1.64 -9.49 2.41
CA SER A 20 0.44 -9.01 1.73
C SER A 20 -0.69 -8.83 2.73
N THR A 21 -1.73 -8.10 2.33
CA THR A 21 -2.98 -8.04 3.10
C THR A 21 -4.03 -9.04 2.59
N GLY A 22 -3.71 -9.89 1.60
CA GLY A 22 -4.67 -10.80 0.99
C GLY A 22 -5.26 -11.89 1.91
N ALA A 23 -4.72 -12.06 3.13
CA ALA A 23 -5.28 -12.93 4.17
C ALA A 23 -6.10 -12.16 5.23
N MET A 24 -6.26 -10.85 5.05
CA MET A 24 -6.94 -9.95 5.99
C MET A 24 -8.29 -9.51 5.41
N THR A 25 -9.26 -9.25 6.28
CA THR A 25 -10.47 -8.52 5.87
C THR A 25 -10.16 -7.03 5.86
N LEU A 26 -10.08 -6.45 4.67
CA LEU A 26 -9.90 -5.01 4.52
C LEU A 26 -11.24 -4.26 4.67
N ASN A 27 -11.21 -3.10 5.32
CA ASN A 27 -12.38 -2.21 5.38
C ASN A 27 -12.73 -1.63 4.01
N LYS A 28 -11.71 -1.41 3.17
CA LYS A 28 -11.81 -0.89 1.81
C LYS A 28 -10.74 -1.50 0.90
N PRO A 29 -10.96 -1.52 -0.43
CA PRO A 29 -10.00 -2.06 -1.38
C PRO A 29 -8.66 -1.31 -1.38
N ILE A 30 -7.59 -2.02 -1.75
CA ILE A 30 -6.31 -1.40 -2.12
C ILE A 30 -6.45 -0.72 -3.48
N THR A 31 -6.04 0.54 -3.56
CA THR A 31 -6.11 1.36 -4.79
C THR A 31 -4.74 1.64 -5.37
N SER A 32 -3.70 1.62 -4.53
CA SER A 32 -2.33 1.93 -4.96
C SER A 32 -1.30 1.25 -4.08
N ALA A 33 -0.11 1.08 -4.64
CA ALA A 33 1.05 0.56 -3.93
C ALA A 33 2.27 1.40 -4.24
N VAL A 34 3.09 1.63 -3.21
CA VAL A 34 4.21 2.56 -3.25
C VAL A 34 5.48 1.82 -2.94
N GLN A 35 6.44 1.84 -3.86
CA GLN A 35 7.76 1.28 -3.62
C GLN A 35 8.56 2.19 -2.68
N THR A 36 9.24 1.58 -1.72
CA THR A 36 10.18 2.24 -0.83
C THR A 36 11.58 1.63 -1.00
N ARG A 37 12.57 2.18 -0.28
CA ARG A 37 13.95 1.70 -0.36
C ARG A 37 14.08 0.23 0.08
N LEU A 38 13.29 -0.20 1.06
CA LEU A 38 13.42 -1.51 1.69
C LEU A 38 12.25 -2.45 1.38
N GLY A 39 11.11 -1.90 0.96
CA GLY A 39 9.92 -2.71 0.69
C GLY A 39 8.85 -1.90 -0.01
N TYR A 40 7.62 -1.99 0.47
CA TYR A 40 6.48 -1.27 -0.11
C TYR A 40 5.36 -1.04 0.88
N ASP A 41 4.55 -0.03 0.57
CA ASP A 41 3.32 0.29 1.29
C ASP A 41 2.12 0.06 0.37
N LEU A 42 1.06 -0.56 0.88
CA LEU A 42 -0.24 -0.64 0.21
C LEU A 42 -1.15 0.45 0.80
N VAL A 43 -1.84 1.16 -0.09
CA VAL A 43 -2.77 2.23 0.30
C VAL A 43 -4.18 1.84 -0.11
N ALA A 44 -5.06 1.80 0.88
CA ALA A 44 -6.47 1.52 0.74
C ALA A 44 -7.25 2.79 0.41
N GLU A 45 -8.45 2.60 -0.16
CA GLU A 45 -9.35 3.69 -0.55
C GLU A 45 -9.77 4.59 0.61
N ASP A 46 -9.81 4.07 1.84
CA ASP A 46 -10.08 4.85 3.07
C ASP A 46 -8.88 5.68 3.53
N GLY A 47 -7.73 5.55 2.87
CA GLY A 47 -6.46 6.16 3.28
C GLY A 47 -5.66 5.29 4.25
N GLY A 48 -6.08 4.05 4.52
CA GLY A 48 -5.31 3.07 5.28
C GLY A 48 -3.98 2.75 4.60
N VAL A 49 -2.90 2.72 5.39
CA VAL A 49 -1.55 2.37 4.92
C VAL A 49 -1.10 1.08 5.59
N PHE A 50 -0.69 0.09 4.79
CA PHE A 50 -0.16 -1.19 5.24
C PHE A 50 1.27 -1.35 4.72
N ASN A 51 2.25 -1.30 5.62
CA ASN A 51 3.67 -1.31 5.28
C ASN A 51 4.28 -2.72 5.36
N PHE A 52 5.08 -3.08 4.36
CA PHE A 52 5.79 -4.37 4.29
C PHE A 52 7.28 -4.13 4.05
N ASN A 53 8.11 -4.45 5.05
CA ASN A 53 9.54 -4.11 5.10
C ASN A 53 9.83 -2.62 4.83
N SER A 54 8.88 -1.76 5.16
CA SER A 54 8.92 -0.31 5.02
C SER A 54 8.60 0.31 6.38
N PRO A 55 9.25 1.40 6.82
CA PRO A 55 8.89 2.09 8.05
C PRO A 55 7.46 2.64 7.99
N PHE A 56 6.65 2.39 9.02
CA PHE A 56 5.33 3.01 9.12
C PHE A 56 5.46 4.50 9.45
N LEU A 57 5.01 5.37 8.54
CA LEU A 57 5.07 6.83 8.71
C LEU A 57 3.73 7.46 9.11
N GLY A 58 2.66 6.68 9.11
CA GLY A 58 1.30 7.13 9.41
C GLY A 58 0.26 6.54 8.47
N SER A 59 -1.00 6.84 8.75
CA SER A 59 -2.16 6.40 7.98
C SER A 59 -3.15 7.56 7.84
N GLY A 60 -3.73 7.72 6.66
CA GLY A 60 -4.80 8.66 6.39
C GLY A 60 -6.19 8.10 6.71
N ALA A 61 -6.29 6.84 7.14
CA ALA A 61 -7.55 6.19 7.49
C ALA A 61 -8.29 7.01 8.56
N SER A 62 -9.31 7.73 8.09
CA SER A 62 -10.19 8.53 8.93
C SER A 62 -11.61 8.37 8.42
N SER A 63 -12.54 8.13 9.34
CA SER A 63 -13.96 7.99 9.05
C SER A 63 -14.61 9.27 8.48
N VAL A 64 -13.86 10.37 8.40
CA VAL A 64 -14.33 11.70 7.99
C VAL A 64 -13.88 12.10 6.57
N SER A 65 -13.09 11.28 5.88
CA SER A 65 -12.77 11.53 4.47
C SER A 65 -13.99 11.25 3.59
N ASN A 66 -14.60 12.30 3.03
CA ASN A 66 -15.64 12.14 2.00
C ASN A 66 -15.06 11.73 0.63
N GLY A 67 -13.74 11.83 0.45
CA GLY A 67 -13.05 11.47 -0.78
C GLY A 67 -12.45 10.05 -0.71
N ARG A 68 -12.43 9.35 -1.84
CA ARG A 68 -11.71 8.09 -2.01
C ARG A 68 -10.24 8.40 -2.31
N VAL A 69 -9.32 7.72 -1.64
CA VAL A 69 -7.93 7.66 -2.11
C VAL A 69 -7.92 6.82 -3.39
N VAL A 70 -7.37 7.38 -4.47
CA VAL A 70 -7.32 6.72 -5.78
C VAL A 70 -5.90 6.43 -6.25
N ASP A 71 -4.91 7.07 -5.63
CA ASP A 71 -3.49 6.88 -5.92
C ASP A 71 -2.66 7.29 -4.70
N ALA A 72 -1.41 6.83 -4.66
CA ALA A 72 -0.41 7.20 -3.68
C ALA A 72 0.96 7.26 -4.34
N ALA A 73 1.74 8.28 -3.98
CA ALA A 73 3.09 8.47 -4.48
C ALA A 73 4.06 8.67 -3.31
N SER A 74 5.20 7.98 -3.35
CA SER A 74 6.34 8.36 -2.52
C SER A 74 7.07 9.51 -3.19
N ARG A 75 7.37 10.56 -2.42
CA ARG A 75 8.43 11.48 -2.81
C ARG A 75 9.75 10.81 -2.47
N VAL A 76 10.45 10.32 -3.49
CA VAL A 76 11.89 10.13 -3.37
C VAL A 76 12.46 11.53 -3.14
N SER A 77 13.07 11.75 -1.97
CA SER A 77 13.97 12.89 -1.76
C SER A 77 15.12 12.75 -2.77
N GLN A 78 14.89 13.35 -3.94
CA GLN A 78 15.79 14.01 -4.88
C GLN A 78 17.18 13.39 -5.15
N TRP A 79 17.48 13.32 -6.44
CA TRP A 79 18.79 13.75 -6.94
C TRP A 79 19.01 15.21 -6.57
#